data_AF-A0A920LFT1-F1
#
_entry.id   AF-A0A920LFT1-F1
#
_cell.length_a   1.000
_cell.length_b   1.000
_cell.length_c   1.000
_cell.angle_alpha   90.00
_cell.angle_beta   90.00
_cell.angle_gamma   90.00
#
_symmetry.space_group_name_H-M   'P 1'
#
loop_
_entity.id
_entity.type
_entity.pdbx_description
1 polymer ?
#
loop_
_entity_poly.entity_id
_entity_poly.type
_entity_poly.pdbx_seq_one_letter_code
_entity_poly.pdbx_strand_id
1 'polypeptide(L)' 'MSRSDRMSKYNQLLRIEEELGDNAKFLGKDAFNVNLS' A
#
# COMPACT_ATOMS: atom_id res chain seq x y z
N MET A 1 -14.18 13.07 0.99
CA MET A 1 -12.98 12.71 0.21
C MET A 1 -13.42 12.45 -1.22
N SER A 2 -13.04 13.31 -2.14
CA SER A 2 -13.46 13.24 -3.54
C SER A 2 -12.85 12.02 -4.23
N ARG A 3 -13.41 11.59 -5.37
CA ARG A 3 -12.87 10.48 -6.18
C ARG A 3 -11.39 10.73 -6.51
N SER A 4 -11.03 11.98 -6.81
CA SER A 4 -9.67 12.40 -7.14
C SER A 4 -8.70 12.28 -5.98
N ASP A 5 -9.13 12.62 -4.75
CA ASP A 5 -8.28 12.49 -3.55
C ASP A 5 -7.89 11.03 -3.31
N ARG A 6 -8.85 10.11 -3.54
CA ARG A 6 -8.62 8.68 -3.43
C ARG A 6 -7.66 8.17 -4.51
N MET A 7 -7.87 8.57 -5.76
CA MET A 7 -7.00 8.16 -6.88
C MET A 7 -5.57 8.67 -6.70
N SER A 8 -5.39 9.90 -6.22
CA SER A 8 -4.06 10.48 -5.97
C SER A 8 -3.26 9.65 -4.96
N LYS A 9 -3.91 9.17 -3.88
CA LYS A 9 -3.26 8.31 -2.87
C LYS A 9 -2.82 6.97 -3.44
N TYR A 10 -3.65 6.31 -4.26
CA TYR A 10 -3.25 5.07 -4.93
C TYR A 10 -2.10 5.28 -5.91
N ASN A 11 -2.14 6.33 -6.72
CA ASN A 11 -1.06 6.67 -7.65
C ASN A 11 0.25 7.01 -6.93
N GLN A 12 0.17 7.53 -5.71
CA GLN A 12 1.35 7.76 -4.89
C GLN A 12 1.96 6.43 -4.41
N LEU A 13 1.14 5.47 -3.99
CA LEU A 13 1.62 4.13 -3.60
C LEU A 13 2.28 3.41 -4.78
N LEU A 14 1.69 3.46 -5.97
CA LEU A 14 2.28 2.85 -7.18
C LEU A 14 3.65 3.42 -7.52
N ARG A 15 3.82 4.76 -7.42
CA ARG A 15 5.13 5.39 -7.65
C ARG A 15 6.18 4.98 -6.62
N ILE A 16 5.77 4.84 -5.36
CA ILE A 16 6.66 4.38 -4.28
C ILE A 16 7.05 2.91 -4.49
N GLU A 17 6.12 2.07 -4.95
CA GLU A 17 6.38 0.67 -5.29
C GLU A 17 7.38 0.56 -6.45
N GLU A 18 7.19 1.35 -7.52
CA GLU A 18 8.13 1.44 -8.65
C GLU A 18 9.52 1.94 -8.22
N GLU A 19 9.59 2.94 -7.34
CA GLU A 19 10.86 3.49 -6.83
C GLU A 19 11.62 2.48 -5.96
N LEU A 20 10.91 1.69 -5.16
CA LEU A 20 11.51 0.68 -4.29
C LEU A 20 11.92 -0.60 -5.04
N GLY A 21 11.30 -0.88 -6.19
CA GLY A 21 11.59 -2.07 -7.00
C GLY A 21 11.54 -3.36 -6.17
N ASP A 22 12.63 -4.12 -6.20
CA ASP A 22 12.75 -5.39 -5.47
C ASP A 22 12.66 -5.26 -3.94
N ASN A 23 12.83 -4.05 -3.39
CA ASN A 23 12.69 -3.80 -1.95
C ASN A 23 11.23 -3.53 -1.54
N ALA A 24 10.30 -3.36 -2.47
CA ALA A 24 8.89 -3.18 -2.17
C ALA A 24 8.28 -4.51 -1.68
N LYS A 25 7.69 -4.51 -0.48
CA LYS A 25 7.04 -5.70 0.08
C LYS A 25 5.58 -5.44 0.43
N PHE A 26 4.68 -6.18 -0.23
CA PHE A 26 3.28 -6.22 0.16
C PHE A 26 3.09 -7.15 1.37
N LEU A 27 2.69 -6.58 2.51
CA LEU A 27 2.57 -7.31 3.78
C LEU A 27 1.30 -8.17 3.89
N GLY A 28 0.31 -7.97 3.03
CA GLY A 28 -0.90 -8.80 2.98
C GLY A 28 -1.57 -8.97 4.36
N LYS A 29 -1.65 -10.22 4.85
CA LYS A 29 -2.25 -10.55 6.15
C LYS A 29 -1.38 -10.13 7.34
N ASP A 30 -0.06 -10.09 7.16
CA ASP A 30 0.89 -9.67 8.20
C ASP A 30 0.73 -8.18 8.54
N ALA A 31 0.06 -7.40 7.66
CA ALA A 31 -0.32 -6.02 7.95
C ALA A 31 -1.35 -5.89 9.07
N PHE A 32 -2.08 -6.97 9.38
CA PHE A 32 -3.08 -6.99 10.43
C PHE A 32 -2.53 -7.75 11.63
N ASN A 33 -2.41 -7.07 12.78
CA ASN A 33 -2.04 -7.72 14.03
C ASN A 33 -3.24 -8.50 14.62
N VAL A 34 -3.71 -9.51 13.89
CA VAL A 34 -4.78 -10.40 14.32
C VAL A 34 -4.17 -11.59 15.07
N ASN A 35 -4.13 -11.48 16.40
CA ASN A 35 -3.93 -12.64 17.26
C ASN A 35 -5.19 -13.52 17.17
N LEU A 36 -5.20 -14.47 16.23
CA LEU A 36 -6.15 -15.58 16.26
C LEU A 36 -5.58 -16.64 17.18
N SER A 37 -5.86 -16.45 18.48
CA SER A 37 -5.66 -17.44 19.54
C SER A 37 -6.84 -18.40 19.63
#